data_AF-A0A3D0N633-F1
#
_entry.id   AF-A0A3D0N633-F1
#
_cell.length_a   1.000
_cell.length_b   1.000
_cell.length_c   1.000
_cell.angle_alpha   90.00
_cell.angle_beta   90.00
_cell.angle_gamma   90.00
#
_symmetry.space_group_name_H-M   'P 1'
#
loop_
_entity.id
_entity.type
_entity.pdbx_description
1 polymer ?
#
loop_
_entity_poly.entity_id
_entity_poly.type
_entity_poly.pdbx_seq_one_letter_code
_entity_poly.pdbx_strand_id
1 'polypeptide(L)' 'MDVRMPQMDGIEATRELAASDPSIRVIGLSMHEEQDVIDQMMQVGAVAYVNKGGPYDGLIKTVLANGDE' A
#
# COMPACT_ATOMS: atom_id res chain seq x y z
N MET A 1 -2.14 3.33 -2.35
CA MET A 1 -1.20 4.43 -2.10
C MET A 1 0.03 4.22 -2.94
N ASP A 2 0.33 5.19 -3.79
CA ASP A 2 1.59 5.23 -4.52
C ASP A 2 2.74 5.48 -3.52
N VAL A 3 3.78 4.62 -3.50
CA VAL A 3 4.97 4.86 -2.66
C VAL A 3 5.68 6.17 -3.05
N ARG A 4 5.89 6.42 -4.35
CA ARG A 4 6.62 7.59 -4.83
C ARG A 4 5.67 8.66 -5.32
N MET A 5 5.25 9.53 -4.42
CA MET A 5 4.43 10.70 -4.73
C MET A 5 5.26 11.99 -4.70
N PRO A 6 4.88 13.02 -5.47
CA PRO A 6 5.45 14.35 -5.30
C PRO A 6 5.02 14.94 -3.95
N GLN A 7 5.88 15.76 -3.35
CA GLN A 7 5.66 16.51 -2.08
C GLN A 7 5.66 15.67 -0.80
N MET A 8 4.97 14.54 -0.77
CA MET A 8 4.89 13.64 0.40
C MET A 8 5.09 12.19 -0.05
N ASP A 9 5.84 11.41 0.74
CA ASP A 9 6.02 9.98 0.49
C ASP A 9 4.73 9.20 0.79
N GLY A 10 4.38 8.21 -0.03
CA GLY A 10 3.26 7.32 0.21
C GLY A 10 3.35 6.53 1.51
N ILE A 11 4.55 6.24 1.98
CA ILE A 11 4.78 5.59 3.28
C ILE A 11 4.30 6.51 4.41
N GLU A 12 4.66 7.79 4.36
CA GLU A 12 4.24 8.75 5.39
C GLU A 12 2.75 9.04 5.32
N ALA A 13 2.20 9.21 4.10
CA ALA A 13 0.76 9.34 3.91
C ALA A 13 -0.01 8.14 4.47
N THR A 14 0.53 6.93 4.31
CA THR A 14 -0.07 5.71 4.87
C THR A 14 -0.04 5.72 6.39
N ARG A 15 1.08 6.12 6.99
CA ARG A 15 1.21 6.28 8.45
C ARG A 15 0.18 7.25 9.01
N GLU A 16 0.04 8.42 8.38
CA GLU A 16 -0.93 9.44 8.80
C GLU A 16 -2.37 8.93 8.70
N LEU A 17 -2.73 8.28 7.58
CA LEU A 17 -4.06 7.70 7.38
C LEU A 17 -4.39 6.64 8.43
N ALA A 18 -3.47 5.69 8.65
CA ALA A 18 -3.64 4.62 9.62
C ALA A 18 -3.77 5.14 11.06
N ALA A 19 -3.05 6.21 11.41
CA ALA A 19 -3.17 6.88 12.70
C ALA A 19 -4.47 7.68 12.85
N SER A 20 -4.98 8.26 11.76
CA SER A 20 -6.18 9.09 11.77
C SER A 20 -7.48 8.29 11.87
N ASP A 21 -7.55 7.14 11.19
CA ASP A 21 -8.72 6.27 11.18
C ASP A 21 -8.29 4.82 10.88
N PRO A 22 -8.28 3.94 11.89
CA PRO A 22 -7.92 2.52 11.73
C PRO A 22 -8.83 1.72 10.78
N SER A 23 -9.99 2.27 10.39
CA SER A 23 -10.88 1.62 9.42
C SER A 23 -10.43 1.82 7.96
N ILE A 24 -9.53 2.79 7.71
CA ILE A 24 -8.96 3.04 6.39
C ILE A 24 -7.97 1.92 6.05
N ARG A 25 -8.29 1.14 5.01
CA ARG A 25 -7.41 0.11 4.47
C ARG A 25 -6.57 0.67 3.34
N VAL A 26 -5.25 0.69 3.52
CA VAL A 26 -4.31 1.19 2.52
C VAL A 26 -3.61 0.04 1.80
N ILE A 27 -3.69 0.01 0.47
CA ILE A 27 -2.93 -0.91 -0.37
C ILE A 27 -1.75 -0.15 -0.98
N GLY A 28 -0.51 -0.52 -0.68
CA GLY A 28 0.69 0.04 -1.28
C GLY A 28 0.83 -0.31 -2.76
N LEU A 29 1.33 0.63 -3.55
CA LEU A 29 1.53 0.50 -4.99
C LEU A 29 2.92 1.04 -5.35
N SER A 30 3.78 0.23 -5.97
CA SER A 30 5.01 0.75 -6.56
C SER A 30 5.49 -0.05 -7.77
N MET A 31 6.37 0.59 -8.57
CA MET A 31 7.02 -0.01 -9.75
C MET A 31 8.27 -0.82 -9.36
N HIS A 32 8.69 -0.78 -8.09
CA HIS A 32 9.88 -1.44 -7.58
C HIS A 32 9.44 -2.53 -6.61
N GLU A 33 10.11 -3.68 -6.68
CA GLU A 33 9.85 -4.84 -5.83
C GLU A 33 10.93 -4.98 -4.75
N GLU A 34 11.56 -3.86 -4.37
CA GLU A 34 12.56 -3.84 -3.30
C GLU A 34 11.87 -4.22 -1.98
N GLN A 35 12.33 -5.32 -1.37
CA GLN A 35 11.74 -5.88 -0.16
C GLN A 35 11.65 -4.85 0.98
N ASP A 36 12.67 -4.02 1.14
CA ASP A 36 12.72 -2.99 2.18
C ASP A 36 11.57 -1.97 2.08
N VAL A 37 11.15 -1.64 0.85
CA VAL A 37 10.04 -0.71 0.60
C VAL A 37 8.69 -1.37 0.94
N ILE A 38 8.56 -2.65 0.60
CA ILE A 38 7.37 -3.45 0.95
C ILE A 38 7.26 -3.52 2.49
N ASP A 39 8.35 -3.90 3.16
CA ASP A 39 8.39 -4.06 4.61
C ASP A 39 8.05 -2.76 5.34
N GLN A 40 8.63 -1.62 4.90
CA GLN A 40 8.30 -0.31 5.46
C GLN A 40 6.83 0.05 5.28
N MET A 41 6.27 -0.19 4.09
CA MET A 41 4.88 0.12 3.78
C MET A 41 3.90 -0.70 4.64
N MET A 42 4.19 -1.99 4.82
CA MET A 42 3.41 -2.86 5.70
C MET A 42 3.54 -2.44 7.17
N GLN A 43 4.74 -2.08 7.62
CA GLN A 43 5.01 -1.66 9.01
C GLN A 43 4.23 -0.39 9.41
N VAL A 44 3.95 0.51 8.47
CA VAL A 44 3.19 1.75 8.74
C VAL A 44 1.68 1.59 8.60
N GLY A 45 1.18 0.37 8.35
CA GLY A 45 -0.26 0.07 8.36
C GLY A 45 -0.89 -0.19 7.00
N ALA A 46 -0.10 -0.38 5.93
CA ALA A 46 -0.67 -0.93 4.71
C ALA A 46 -1.13 -2.39 4.94
N VAL A 47 -2.29 -2.73 4.38
CA VAL A 47 -2.88 -4.08 4.48
C VAL A 47 -2.41 -5.01 3.38
N ALA A 48 -1.87 -4.44 2.29
CA ALA A 48 -1.33 -5.19 1.16
C ALA A 48 -0.40 -4.31 0.33
N TYR A 49 0.37 -4.93 -0.55
CA TYR A 49 1.24 -4.27 -1.51
C TYR A 49 1.07 -4.91 -2.90
N VAL A 50 1.00 -4.10 -3.95
CA VAL A 50 0.83 -4.56 -5.33
C VAL A 50 1.81 -3.85 -6.26
N ASN A 51 2.41 -4.61 -7.19
CA ASN A 51 3.27 -4.05 -8.23
C ASN A 51 2.41 -3.28 -9.26
N LYS A 52 2.74 -2.01 -9.49
CA LYS A 52 2.05 -1.13 -10.44
C LYS A 52 2.23 -1.50 -11.91
N GLY A 53 3.33 -2.17 -12.25
CA GLY A 53 3.60 -2.68 -13.59
C GLY A 53 3.04 -4.08 -13.83
N GLY A 54 2.44 -4.69 -12.81
CA GLY A 54 1.87 -6.03 -12.87
C GLY A 54 0.47 -6.08 -13.53
N PRO A 55 -0.07 -7.29 -13.73
CA PRO A 55 -1.42 -7.47 -14.29
C PRO A 55 -2.50 -6.84 -13.42
N TYR A 56 -3.47 -6.16 -14.04
CA TYR A 56 -4.58 -5.50 -13.35
C TYR A 56 -5.43 -6.46 -12.51
N ASP A 57 -5.54 -7.73 -12.92
CA ASP A 57 -6.30 -8.75 -12.19
C ASP A 57 -5.79 -8.94 -10.75
N GLY A 58 -4.48 -8.81 -10.52
CA GLY A 58 -3.90 -8.89 -9.19
C GLY A 58 -4.38 -7.73 -8.31
N LEU A 59 -4.32 -6.51 -8.84
CA LEU A 59 -4.82 -5.32 -8.14
C LEU A 59 -6.31 -5.41 -7.82
N ILE A 60 -7.13 -5.82 -8.81
CA ILE A 60 -8.58 -5.97 -8.63
C ILE A 60 -8.88 -6.99 -7.53
N LYS A 61 -8.19 -8.14 -7.53
CA LYS A 61 -8.34 -9.15 -6.47
C LYS A 61 -7.99 -8.59 -5.10
N THR A 62 -6.88 -7.87 -4.97
CA THR A 62 -6.46 -7.29 -3.68
C THR A 62 -7.45 -6.25 -3.16
N VAL A 63 -8.02 -5.42 -4.03
CA VAL A 63 -9.04 -4.42 -3.63
C VAL A 63 -10.34 -5.09 -3.19
N LEU A 64 -10.74 -6.18 -3.85
CA LEU A 64 -11.96 -6.93 -3.53
C LEU A 64 -11.78 -7.91 -2.37
N ALA A 65 -10.53 -8.26 -2.03
CA ALA A 65 -10.24 -9.01 -0.82
C ALA A 65 -10.65 -8.17 0.39
N ASN A 66 -11.67 -8.63 1.10
CA ASN A 66 -11.87 -8.21 2.48
C ASN A 66 -10.62 -8.65 3.24
N GLY A 67 -10.06 -7.80 4.09
CA GLY A 67 -8.75 -8.00 4.74
C GLY A 67 -8.72 -9.11 5.79
N ASP A 68 -9.47 -10.18 5.55
CA ASP A 68 -9.67 -11.35 6.40
C ASP A 68 -9.02 -12.57 5.70
N GLU A 69 -7.69 -12.60 5.68
CA GLU A 69 -6.90 -13.85 5.62
C GLU A 69 -5.82 -13.82 6.71
#